data_AF-A0A3T0E8J5-F1
#
_entry.id   AF-A0A3T0E8J5-F1
#
_cell.length_a   1.000
_cell.length_b   1.000
_cell.length_c   1.000
_cell.angle_alpha   90.00
_cell.angle_beta   90.00
_cell.angle_gamma   90.00
#
_symmetry.space_group_name_H-M   'P 1'
#
loop_
_entity.id
_entity.type
_entity.pdbx_description
1 polymer ?
#
loop_
_entity_poly.entity_id
_entity_poly.type
_entity_poly.pdbx_seq_one_letter_code
_entity_poly.pdbx_strand_id
1 'polypeptide(L)'
;MSYLLQDTSFWAFIGLLGFFAILWRFGVHKVLAKSLDARADAIRNELDEARRLREEAQEMLAKYERQQRDAASEAEEIVKKAKLDAEFIRETARKELAQRIERRTALAEQRIAQAEAQAAKDVKALAADIAVEAAAKLLSEKLTKTQRNALVKDAAGELAERIN
;
A
#
# COMPACT_ATOMS: atom_id res chain seq x y z
N MET A 1 -77.70 78.76 13.47
CA MET A 1 -76.22 78.73 13.65
C MET A 1 -75.76 79.10 15.06
N SER A 2 -76.66 79.54 15.97
CA SER A 2 -76.32 79.98 17.34
C SER A 2 -76.43 78.89 18.43
N TYR A 3 -77.08 77.74 18.17
CA TYR A 3 -77.21 76.63 19.14
C TYR A 3 -76.00 75.69 19.20
N LEU A 4 -75.10 75.76 18.22
CA LEU A 4 -73.90 74.91 18.21
C LEU A 4 -72.84 75.40 19.21
N LEU A 5 -72.83 76.68 19.57
CA LEU A 5 -71.81 77.26 20.46
C LEU A 5 -72.12 77.07 21.96
N GLN A 6 -73.36 76.72 22.31
CA GLN A 6 -73.80 76.42 23.69
C GLN A 6 -73.80 74.92 24.02
N ASP A 7 -73.56 74.06 23.03
CA ASP A 7 -73.54 72.62 23.21
C ASP A 7 -72.14 72.16 23.67
N THR A 8 -72.07 71.54 24.85
CA THR A 8 -70.85 70.97 25.43
C THR A 8 -70.20 69.97 24.47
N SER A 9 -70.99 69.24 23.69
CA SER A 9 -70.49 68.28 22.70
C SER A 9 -69.70 68.94 21.57
N PHE A 10 -70.03 70.17 21.18
CA PHE A 10 -69.29 70.91 20.14
C PHE A 10 -67.90 71.34 20.62
N TRP A 11 -67.79 71.88 21.83
CA TRP A 11 -66.50 72.22 22.42
C TRP A 11 -65.65 70.99 22.76
N ALA A 12 -66.28 69.89 23.18
CA ALA A 12 -65.59 68.60 23.35
C ALA A 12 -65.02 68.07 22.03
N PHE A 13 -65.76 68.21 20.91
CA PHE A 13 -65.29 67.83 19.58
C PHE A 13 -64.11 68.69 19.11
N ILE A 14 -64.14 70.01 19.35
CA ILE A 14 -63.00 70.89 19.07
C ILE A 14 -61.77 70.51 19.92
N GLY A 15 -61.97 70.19 21.20
CA GLY A 15 -60.91 69.70 22.08
C GLY A 15 -60.29 68.38 21.58
N LEU A 16 -61.11 67.44 21.13
CA LEU A 16 -60.67 66.17 20.52
C LEU A 16 -59.86 66.42 19.24
N LEU A 17 -60.33 67.32 18.37
CA LEU A 17 -59.64 67.67 17.14
C LEU A 17 -58.28 68.34 17.44
N GLY A 18 -58.25 69.24 18.43
CA GLY A 18 -57.03 69.85 18.94
C GLY A 18 -56.04 68.83 19.50
N PHE A 19 -56.52 67.83 20.26
CA PHE A 19 -55.71 66.73 20.76
C PHE A 19 -55.10 65.91 19.62
N PHE A 20 -55.88 65.51 18.62
CA PHE A 20 -55.35 64.81 17.44
C PHE A 20 -54.38 65.67 16.62
N ALA A 21 -54.63 66.98 16.49
CA ALA A 21 -53.72 67.91 15.82
C ALA A 21 -52.38 68.02 16.56
N ILE A 22 -52.40 68.04 17.90
CA ILE A 22 -51.21 67.99 18.74
C ILE A 22 -50.48 66.65 18.53
N LEU A 23 -51.16 65.50 18.62
CA LEU A 23 -50.53 64.19 18.37
C LEU A 23 -49.94 64.07 16.96
N TRP A 24 -50.58 64.67 15.97
CA TRP A 24 -50.07 64.74 14.60
C TRP A 24 -48.81 65.61 14.51
N ARG A 25 -48.83 66.78 15.15
CA ARG A 25 -47.69 67.72 15.19
C ARG A 25 -46.48 67.17 15.93
N PHE A 26 -46.69 66.38 16.98
CA PHE A 26 -45.65 65.64 17.70
C PHE A 26 -45.24 64.34 17.01
N GLY A 27 -45.88 63.97 15.89
CA GLY A 27 -45.43 62.87 15.03
C GLY A 27 -45.66 61.47 15.61
N VAL A 28 -46.61 61.31 16.54
CA VAL A 28 -46.89 60.01 17.18
C VAL A 28 -47.24 58.92 16.15
N HIS A 29 -47.96 59.29 15.09
CA HIS A 29 -48.27 58.38 13.97
C HIS A 29 -47.01 57.86 13.26
N LYS A 30 -45.96 58.70 13.10
CA LYS A 30 -44.70 58.31 12.45
C LYS A 30 -43.89 57.36 13.33
N VAL A 31 -43.88 57.58 14.64
CA VAL A 31 -43.18 56.70 15.59
C VAL A 31 -43.81 55.31 15.61
N LEU A 32 -45.15 55.25 15.64
CA LEU A 32 -45.88 53.98 15.58
C LEU A 32 -45.61 53.24 14.26
N ALA A 33 -45.73 53.92 13.12
CA ALA A 33 -45.43 53.33 11.81
C ALA A 33 -43.99 52.81 11.74
N LYS A 34 -43.00 53.62 12.13
CA LYS A 34 -41.58 53.23 12.14
C LYS A 34 -41.32 52.02 13.05
N SER A 35 -42.01 51.92 14.19
CA SER A 35 -41.84 50.78 15.09
C SER A 35 -42.38 49.47 14.50
N LEU A 36 -43.49 49.56 13.73
CA LEU A 36 -44.07 48.41 13.03
C LEU A 36 -43.21 48.00 11.85
N ASP A 37 -42.71 48.96 11.07
CA ASP A 37 -41.79 48.72 9.96
C ASP A 37 -40.48 48.09 10.46
N ALA A 38 -39.89 48.62 11.54
CA ALA A 38 -38.68 48.06 12.13
C ALA A 38 -38.87 46.60 12.60
N ARG A 39 -40.05 46.28 13.15
CA ARG A 39 -40.40 44.89 13.51
C ARG A 39 -40.57 44.02 12.28
N ALA A 40 -41.25 44.52 11.24
CA ALA A 40 -41.44 43.79 9.99
C ALA A 40 -40.09 43.49 9.31
N ASP A 41 -39.18 44.45 9.29
CA ASP A 41 -37.84 44.29 8.71
C ASP A 41 -36.97 43.35 9.55
N ALA A 42 -37.03 43.42 10.88
CA ALA A 42 -36.34 42.46 11.73
C ALA A 42 -36.80 41.01 11.49
N ILE A 43 -38.12 40.79 11.39
CA ILE A 43 -38.69 39.47 11.10
C ILE A 43 -38.28 39.00 9.70
N ARG A 44 -38.30 39.89 8.69
CA ARG A 44 -37.84 39.55 7.34
C ARG A 44 -36.38 39.11 7.35
N ASN A 45 -35.51 39.89 8.00
CA ASN A 45 -34.08 39.56 8.09
C ASN A 45 -33.85 38.22 8.80
N GLU A 46 -34.56 37.95 9.89
CA GLU A 46 -34.45 36.68 10.62
C GLU A 46 -34.95 35.49 9.77
N LEU A 47 -36.04 35.67 9.01
CA LEU A 47 -36.54 34.64 8.09
C LEU A 47 -35.58 34.39 6.91
N ASP A 48 -34.97 35.44 6.37
CA ASP A 48 -33.99 35.34 5.29
C ASP A 48 -32.69 34.68 5.78
N GLU A 49 -32.23 35.02 6.98
CA GLU A 49 -31.10 34.35 7.62
C GLU A 49 -31.39 32.87 7.90
N ALA A 50 -32.58 32.55 8.42
CA ALA A 50 -32.99 31.17 8.64
C ALA A 50 -33.07 30.37 7.34
N ARG A 51 -33.53 30.98 6.25
CA ARG A 51 -33.52 30.37 4.90
C ARG A 51 -32.09 30.12 4.43
N ARG A 52 -31.21 31.11 4.54
CA ARG A 52 -29.79 30.97 4.15
C ARG A 52 -29.11 29.85 4.93
N LEU A 53 -29.28 29.82 6.27
CA LEU A 53 -28.73 28.77 7.12
C LEU A 53 -29.26 27.39 6.75
N ARG A 54 -30.55 27.28 6.38
CA ARG A 54 -31.13 26.02 5.92
C ARG A 54 -30.53 25.59 4.58
N GLU A 55 -30.35 26.51 3.64
CA GLU A 55 -29.72 26.22 2.35
C GLU A 55 -28.26 25.77 2.53
N GLU A 56 -27.48 26.48 3.35
CA GLU A 56 -26.10 26.12 3.69
C GLU A 56 -26.04 24.72 4.35
N ALA A 57 -26.95 24.41 5.28
CA ALA A 57 -27.03 23.11 5.91
C ALA A 57 -27.37 21.98 4.92
N GLN A 58 -28.27 22.25 3.97
CA GLN A 58 -28.62 21.30 2.92
C GLN A 58 -27.46 21.06 1.94
N GLU A 59 -26.74 22.12 1.56
CA GLU A 59 -25.56 22.02 0.71
C GLU A 59 -24.45 21.22 1.40
N MET A 60 -24.19 21.52 2.69
CA MET A 60 -23.22 20.79 3.50
C MET A 60 -23.59 19.31 3.62
N LEU A 61 -24.86 18.99 3.89
CA LEU A 61 -25.31 17.61 3.95
C LEU A 61 -25.08 16.88 2.62
N ALA A 62 -25.49 17.48 1.51
CA ALA A 62 -25.30 16.90 0.18
C ALA A 62 -23.80 16.70 -0.15
N LYS A 63 -22.94 17.62 0.29
CA LYS A 63 -21.49 17.49 0.14
C LYS A 63 -20.94 16.32 0.96
N TYR A 64 -21.36 16.18 2.22
CA TYR A 64 -20.93 15.06 3.07
C TYR A 64 -21.42 13.72 2.53
N GLU A 65 -22.65 13.63 2.05
CA GLU A 65 -23.17 12.39 1.44
C GLU A 65 -22.38 12.00 0.19
N ARG A 66 -22.00 12.95 -0.67
CA ARG A 66 -21.12 12.70 -1.82
C ARG A 66 -19.75 12.24 -1.36
N GLN A 67 -19.12 12.96 -0.43
CA GLN A 67 -17.81 12.59 0.11
C GLN A 67 -17.81 11.20 0.74
N GLN A 68 -18.89 10.82 1.44
CA GLN A 68 -19.02 9.49 2.02
C GLN A 68 -19.10 8.40 0.95
N ARG A 69 -19.86 8.64 -0.13
CA ARG A 69 -19.96 7.70 -1.26
C ARG A 69 -18.63 7.57 -1.99
N ASP A 70 -17.97 8.69 -2.25
CA ASP A 70 -16.67 8.72 -2.93
C ASP A 70 -15.61 8.00 -2.08
N ALA A 71 -15.57 8.25 -0.77
CA ALA A 71 -14.67 7.56 0.14
C ALA A 71 -14.93 6.05 0.23
N ALA A 72 -16.20 5.62 0.18
CA ALA A 72 -16.56 4.20 0.14
C ALA A 72 -16.08 3.55 -1.17
N SER A 73 -16.30 4.21 -2.31
CA SER A 73 -15.82 3.75 -3.61
C SER A 73 -14.28 3.67 -3.65
N GLU A 74 -13.59 4.69 -3.15
CA GLU A 74 -12.13 4.72 -3.09
C GLU A 74 -11.58 3.60 -2.19
N ALA A 75 -12.21 3.35 -1.04
CA ALA A 75 -11.83 2.24 -0.17
C ALA A 75 -12.00 0.87 -0.87
N GLU A 76 -13.09 0.66 -1.61
CA GLU A 76 -13.30 -0.55 -2.40
C GLU A 76 -12.23 -0.72 -3.50
N GLU A 77 -11.88 0.37 -4.19
CA GLU A 77 -10.83 0.38 -5.20
C GLU A 77 -9.45 0.06 -4.60
N ILE A 78 -9.12 0.62 -3.44
CA ILE A 78 -7.88 0.33 -2.70
C ILE A 78 -7.81 -1.16 -2.36
N VAL A 79 -8.89 -1.74 -1.82
CA VAL A 79 -8.93 -3.16 -1.46
C VAL A 79 -8.81 -4.04 -2.71
N LYS A 80 -9.48 -3.68 -3.80
CA LYS A 80 -9.41 -4.41 -5.07
C LYS A 80 -7.99 -4.39 -5.63
N LYS A 81 -7.35 -3.22 -5.65
CA LYS A 81 -5.97 -3.06 -6.12
C LYS A 81 -4.99 -3.85 -5.25
N ALA A 82 -5.13 -3.76 -3.92
CA ALA A 82 -4.29 -4.52 -2.99
C ALA A 82 -4.39 -6.03 -3.21
N LYS A 83 -5.60 -6.55 -3.51
CA LYS A 83 -5.78 -7.98 -3.84
C LYS A 83 -5.09 -8.36 -5.14
N LEU A 84 -5.24 -7.56 -6.20
CA LEU A 84 -4.58 -7.79 -7.49
C LEU A 84 -3.05 -7.74 -7.34
N ASP A 85 -2.53 -6.77 -6.60
CA ASP A 85 -1.10 -6.65 -6.33
C ASP A 85 -0.58 -7.85 -5.52
N ALA A 86 -1.34 -8.31 -4.52
CA ALA A 86 -0.99 -9.49 -3.74
C ALA A 86 -0.96 -10.77 -4.59
N GLU A 87 -1.93 -10.95 -5.50
CA GLU A 87 -1.94 -12.06 -6.45
C GLU A 87 -0.75 -12.01 -7.41
N PHE A 88 -0.45 -10.83 -7.94
CA PHE A 88 0.70 -10.62 -8.82
C PHE A 88 2.03 -10.93 -8.12
N ILE A 89 2.21 -10.45 -6.88
CA ILE A 89 3.40 -10.74 -6.06
C ILE A 89 3.50 -12.24 -5.79
N ARG A 90 2.39 -12.89 -5.43
CA ARG A 90 2.37 -14.33 -5.15
C ARG A 90 2.78 -15.15 -6.37
N GLU A 91 2.24 -14.84 -7.54
CA GLU A 91 2.57 -15.55 -8.78
C GLU A 91 4.01 -15.31 -9.21
N THR A 92 4.51 -14.08 -9.07
CA THR A 92 5.92 -13.74 -9.35
C THR A 92 6.85 -14.48 -8.39
N ALA A 93 6.56 -14.46 -7.08
CA ALA A 93 7.35 -15.16 -6.07
C ALA A 93 7.36 -16.68 -6.30
N ARG A 94 6.22 -17.27 -6.72
CA ARG A 94 6.14 -18.69 -7.10
C ARG A 94 7.06 -19.02 -8.28
N LYS A 95 7.02 -18.22 -9.35
CA LYS A 95 7.89 -18.41 -10.52
C LYS A 95 9.36 -18.29 -10.16
N GLU A 96 9.72 -17.27 -9.39
CA GLU A 96 11.11 -17.09 -8.94
C GLU A 96 11.58 -18.22 -8.04
N LEU A 97 10.73 -18.69 -7.12
CA LEU A 97 11.04 -19.79 -6.23
C LEU A 97 11.24 -21.09 -7.02
N ALA A 98 10.36 -21.39 -7.98
CA ALA A 98 10.50 -22.56 -8.84
C ALA A 98 11.84 -22.52 -9.61
N GLN A 99 12.18 -21.40 -10.22
CA GLN A 99 13.47 -21.22 -10.91
C GLN A 99 14.68 -21.33 -9.97
N ARG A 100 14.55 -20.88 -8.71
CA ARG A 100 15.62 -21.02 -7.70
C ARG A 100 15.80 -22.46 -7.28
N ILE A 101 14.71 -23.20 -7.09
CA ILE A 101 14.73 -24.62 -6.76
C ILE A 101 15.38 -25.39 -7.90
N GLU A 102 14.92 -25.20 -9.14
CA GLU A 102 15.48 -25.86 -10.33
C GLU A 102 16.99 -25.63 -10.46
N ARG A 103 17.45 -24.38 -10.34
CA ARG A 103 18.88 -24.05 -10.35
C ARG A 103 19.65 -24.72 -9.21
N ARG A 104 19.09 -24.77 -8.00
CA ARG A 104 19.73 -25.43 -6.85
C ARG A 104 19.80 -26.93 -7.03
N THR A 105 18.76 -27.56 -7.57
CA THR A 105 18.73 -28.98 -7.87
C THR A 105 19.79 -29.32 -8.91
N ALA A 106 19.85 -28.59 -10.02
CA ALA A 106 20.87 -28.81 -11.06
C ALA A 106 22.30 -28.66 -10.52
N LEU A 107 22.56 -27.67 -9.65
CA LEU A 107 23.86 -27.51 -9.00
C LEU A 107 24.17 -28.66 -8.04
N ALA A 108 23.19 -29.18 -7.31
CA ALA A 108 23.37 -30.32 -6.42
C ALA A 108 23.66 -31.59 -7.23
N GLU A 109 22.93 -31.84 -8.31
CA GLU A 109 23.18 -32.95 -9.24
C GLU A 109 24.58 -32.88 -9.86
N GLN A 110 25.01 -31.69 -10.31
CA GLN A 110 26.38 -31.50 -10.81
C GLN A 110 27.43 -31.81 -9.74
N ARG A 111 27.21 -31.39 -8.48
CA ARG A 111 28.14 -31.69 -7.38
C ARG A 111 28.19 -33.18 -7.06
N ILE A 112 27.04 -33.86 -7.08
CA ILE A 112 26.96 -35.31 -6.88
C ILE A 112 27.74 -36.03 -7.98
N ALA A 113 27.50 -35.69 -9.25
CA ALA A 113 28.21 -36.29 -10.38
C ALA A 113 29.74 -36.06 -10.32
N GLN A 114 30.18 -34.87 -9.89
CA GLN A 114 31.60 -34.59 -9.66
C GLN A 114 32.17 -35.44 -8.52
N ALA A 115 31.45 -35.56 -7.41
CA ALA A 115 31.87 -36.37 -6.27
C ALA A 115 31.94 -37.87 -6.63
N GLU A 116 30.98 -38.38 -7.39
CA GLU A 116 30.98 -39.77 -7.89
C GLU A 116 32.17 -40.03 -8.82
N ALA A 117 32.43 -39.11 -9.76
CA ALA A 117 33.58 -39.22 -10.65
C ALA A 117 34.91 -39.19 -9.88
N GLN A 118 35.02 -38.37 -8.84
CA GLN A 118 36.20 -38.33 -7.98
C GLN A 118 36.35 -39.62 -7.17
N ALA A 119 35.29 -40.10 -6.52
CA ALA A 119 35.30 -41.34 -5.76
C ALA A 119 35.67 -42.55 -6.65
N ALA A 120 35.16 -42.61 -7.88
CA ALA A 120 35.51 -43.65 -8.83
C ALA A 120 37.00 -43.61 -9.24
N LYS A 121 37.60 -42.42 -9.34
CA LYS A 121 39.05 -42.27 -9.57
C LYS A 121 39.84 -42.73 -8.35
N ASP A 122 39.43 -42.34 -7.15
CA ASP A 122 40.10 -42.69 -5.90
C ASP A 122 40.11 -44.21 -5.68
N VAL A 123 38.98 -44.89 -5.93
CA VAL A 123 38.88 -46.36 -5.86
C VAL A 123 39.80 -47.04 -6.88
N LYS A 124 39.89 -46.51 -8.10
CA LYS A 124 40.79 -47.06 -9.13
C LYS A 124 42.26 -46.87 -8.76
N ALA A 125 42.61 -45.70 -8.22
CA ALA A 125 43.96 -45.43 -7.73
C ALA A 125 44.34 -46.40 -6.60
N LEU A 126 43.46 -46.55 -5.59
CA LEU A 126 43.67 -47.49 -4.49
C LEU A 126 43.81 -48.94 -4.98
N ALA A 127 42.99 -49.37 -5.94
CA ALA A 127 43.08 -50.70 -6.51
C ALA A 127 44.40 -50.91 -7.28
N ALA A 128 44.88 -49.90 -8.00
CA ALA A 128 46.17 -49.94 -8.68
C ALA A 128 47.33 -50.03 -7.68
N ASP A 129 47.29 -49.24 -6.60
CA ASP A 129 48.30 -49.28 -5.54
C ASP A 129 48.37 -50.66 -4.87
N ILE A 130 47.21 -51.24 -4.52
CA ILE A 130 47.13 -52.59 -3.95
C ILE A 130 47.65 -53.64 -4.94
N ALA A 131 47.34 -53.52 -6.23
CA ALA A 131 47.83 -54.44 -7.24
C ALA A 131 49.35 -54.38 -7.41
N VAL A 132 49.93 -53.16 -7.39
CA VAL A 132 51.39 -52.95 -7.43
C VAL A 132 52.06 -53.53 -6.19
N GLU A 133 51.49 -53.29 -4.99
CA GLU A 133 52.01 -53.85 -3.75
C GLU A 133 51.97 -55.38 -3.74
N ALA A 134 50.85 -55.97 -4.18
CA ALA A 134 50.70 -57.42 -4.29
C ALA A 134 51.67 -58.03 -5.32
N ALA A 135 51.85 -57.38 -6.48
CA ALA A 135 52.82 -57.79 -7.49
C ALA A 135 54.26 -57.71 -6.96
N ALA A 136 54.61 -56.65 -6.23
CA ALA A 136 55.91 -56.49 -5.60
C ALA A 136 56.19 -57.60 -4.56
N LYS A 137 55.20 -57.91 -3.71
CA LYS A 137 55.29 -59.02 -2.74
C LYS A 137 55.47 -60.36 -3.45
N LEU A 138 54.63 -60.68 -4.44
CA LEU A 138 54.71 -61.93 -5.20
C LEU A 138 56.06 -62.09 -5.92
N LEU A 139 56.55 -61.01 -6.52
CA LEU A 139 57.84 -60.99 -7.20
C LEU A 139 58.99 -61.22 -6.20
N SER A 140 58.92 -60.61 -5.02
CA SER A 140 59.92 -60.81 -3.96
C SER A 140 59.96 -62.24 -3.41
N GLU A 141 58.81 -62.91 -3.30
CA GLU A 141 58.70 -64.28 -2.81
C GLU A 141 59.14 -65.32 -3.85
N LYS A 142 58.87 -65.08 -5.14
CA LYS A 142 59.18 -66.04 -6.21
C LYS A 142 60.55 -65.86 -6.87
N LEU A 143 61.25 -64.75 -6.62
CA LEU A 143 62.55 -64.48 -7.22
C LEU A 143 63.69 -65.26 -6.57
N THR A 144 64.18 -66.28 -7.28
CA THR A 144 65.43 -66.97 -6.93
C THR A 144 66.65 -66.06 -7.11
N LYS A 145 67.77 -66.35 -6.42
CA LYS A 145 69.04 -65.57 -6.56
C LYS A 145 69.50 -65.49 -8.02
N THR A 146 69.31 -66.56 -8.79
CA THR A 146 69.71 -66.64 -10.21
C THR A 146 68.88 -65.70 -11.10
N GLN A 147 67.56 -65.67 -10.91
CA GLN A 147 66.66 -64.79 -11.66
C GLN A 147 66.87 -63.30 -11.34
N ARG A 148 67.19 -62.97 -10.07
CA ARG A 148 67.57 -61.60 -9.70
C ARG A 148 68.83 -61.13 -10.42
N ASN A 149 69.86 -61.97 -10.46
CA ASN A 149 71.11 -61.63 -11.16
C ASN A 149 70.93 -61.51 -12.68
N ALA A 150 70.03 -62.31 -13.28
CA ALA A 150 69.68 -62.19 -14.69
C ALA A 150 68.97 -60.86 -14.99
N LEU A 151 67.98 -60.47 -14.16
CA LEU A 151 67.27 -59.19 -14.30
C LEU A 151 68.20 -57.97 -14.15
N VAL A 152 69.16 -58.02 -13.22
CA VAL A 152 70.16 -56.94 -13.06
C VAL A 152 71.07 -56.84 -14.29
N LYS A 153 71.43 -57.98 -14.90
CA LYS A 153 72.27 -58.01 -16.10
C LYS A 153 71.52 -57.49 -17.32
N ASP A 154 70.24 -57.87 -17.49
CA ASP A 154 69.39 -57.37 -18.57
C ASP A 154 69.11 -55.87 -18.43
N ALA A 155 68.79 -55.39 -17.21
CA ALA A 155 68.58 -53.96 -16.96
C ALA A 155 69.86 -53.14 -17.22
N ALA A 156 71.04 -53.67 -16.89
CA ALA A 156 72.32 -53.04 -17.23
C ALA A 156 72.59 -53.03 -18.74
N GLY A 157 72.15 -54.07 -19.47
CA GLY A 157 72.23 -54.14 -20.93
C GLY A 157 71.32 -53.11 -21.61
N GLU A 158 70.06 -53.01 -21.19
CA GLU A 158 69.09 -52.07 -21.75
C GLU A 158 69.48 -50.60 -21.48
N LEU A 159 70.10 -50.31 -20.33
CA LEU A 159 70.65 -48.98 -20.05
C LEU A 159 71.82 -48.66 -21.00
N ALA A 160 72.72 -49.62 -21.24
CA ALA A 160 73.84 -49.44 -22.16
C ALA A 160 73.38 -49.24 -23.62
N GLU A 161 72.23 -49.79 -24.01
CA GLU A 161 71.64 -49.64 -25.33
C GLU A 161 70.93 -48.30 -25.53
N ARG A 162 70.37 -47.70 -24.46
CA ARG A 162 69.75 -46.36 -24.49
C ARG A 162 70.75 -45.21 -24.34
N ILE A 163 71.98 -45.48 -23.90
CA ILE A 163 73.04 -44.49 -23.70
C ILE A 163 74.02 -44.46 -24.89
N ASN A 164 73.96 -45.44 -25.80
CA ASN A 164 74.58 -45.36 -27.14
C ASN A 164 73.60 -44.75 -28.15
#